data_AF-A0A367RZ35-F1
#
_entry.id   AF-A0A367RZ35-F1
#
_cell.length_a   1.000
_cell.length_b   1.000
_cell.length_c   1.000
_cell.angle_alpha   90.00
_cell.angle_beta   90.00
_cell.angle_gamma   90.00
#
_symmetry.space_group_name_H-M   'P 1'
#
loop_
_entity.id
_entity.type
_entity.pdbx_description
1 polymer ?
#
loop_
_entity_poly.entity_id
_entity_poly.type
_entity_poly.pdbx_seq_one_letter_code
_entity_poly.pdbx_strand_id
1 'polypeptide(L)'
;MSSKSLKHLTLDLVLPFVSLGILTACVQGKSETTTTLTQAQVETFIGPSERPNMILNVKREAGVCPQTVGIWTFLLPFEGGAEHTAVADIRNAKLLASGEKFLEYEAPLRQSYVSCVGSAKSERPRVYSLQFRNGKAYFRLDLNQATLNTTITYQGTGGFRPYVRWIAAE
;
A
#
# COMPACT_ATOMS: atom_id res chain seq x y z
N MET A 1 13.49 -55.32 24.99
CA MET A 1 13.65 -56.01 23.69
C MET A 1 13.30 -55.01 22.60
N SER A 2 14.31 -54.36 22.00
CA SER A 2 15.03 -54.76 20.77
C SER A 2 14.36 -54.14 19.52
N SER A 3 14.85 -52.97 19.07
CA SER A 3 15.74 -52.76 17.88
C SER A 3 14.89 -52.46 16.62
N LYS A 4 15.18 -51.60 15.63
CA LYS A 4 16.37 -50.95 15.01
C LYS A 4 15.81 -49.71 14.23
N SER A 5 16.33 -48.49 14.32
CA SER A 5 17.48 -47.90 13.58
C SER A 5 17.69 -48.39 12.14
N LEU A 6 17.38 -47.53 11.15
CA LEU A 6 18.06 -47.58 9.84
C LEU A 6 18.55 -46.19 9.45
N LYS A 7 19.82 -46.15 9.06
CA LYS A 7 20.63 -44.98 8.70
C LYS A 7 20.75 -44.88 7.18
N HIS A 8 21.03 -43.66 6.73
CA HIS A 8 21.82 -43.22 5.57
C HIS A 8 21.43 -43.67 4.15
N LEU A 9 21.31 -42.67 3.26
CA LEU A 9 22.00 -42.69 1.97
C LEU A 9 22.17 -41.25 1.45
N THR A 10 23.36 -40.71 1.67
CA THR A 10 23.96 -39.59 0.95
C THR A 10 24.33 -40.07 -0.46
N LEU A 11 24.05 -39.27 -1.48
CA LEU A 11 24.56 -39.46 -2.83
C LEU A 11 25.22 -38.17 -3.30
N ASP A 12 26.53 -38.09 -3.11
CA ASP A 12 27.39 -37.11 -3.76
C ASP A 12 27.58 -37.50 -5.23
N LEU A 13 27.34 -36.56 -6.15
CA LEU A 13 27.79 -36.68 -7.52
C LEU A 13 28.53 -35.40 -7.93
N VAL A 14 29.86 -35.48 -7.84
CA VAL A 14 30.81 -34.53 -8.42
C VAL A 14 31.13 -35.01 -9.83
N LEU A 15 30.96 -34.15 -10.84
CA LEU A 15 31.61 -34.31 -12.14
C LEU A 15 32.18 -32.97 -12.60
N PRO A 16 33.49 -32.90 -12.94
CA PRO A 16 34.14 -31.70 -13.46
C PRO A 16 34.03 -31.68 -14.99
N PHE A 17 33.63 -30.55 -15.57
CA PHE A 17 33.86 -30.29 -16.99
C PHE A 17 34.83 -29.13 -17.14
N VAL A 18 36.06 -29.52 -17.49
CA VAL A 18 37.08 -28.69 -18.11
C VAL A 18 36.67 -28.47 -19.56
N SER A 19 36.62 -27.22 -20.03
CA SER A 19 37.05 -26.90 -21.40
C SER A 19 37.36 -25.43 -21.58
N LEU A 20 38.54 -25.23 -22.15
CA LEU A 20 39.21 -24.02 -22.60
C LEU A 20 38.50 -23.46 -23.85
N GLY A 21 38.21 -22.17 -23.87
CA GLY A 21 37.71 -21.47 -25.06
C GLY A 21 38.26 -20.05 -25.10
N ILE A 22 39.47 -19.91 -25.65
CA ILE A 22 40.12 -18.64 -25.90
C ILE A 22 39.49 -18.04 -27.16
N LEU A 23 38.81 -16.89 -27.03
CA LEU A 23 38.42 -16.07 -28.16
C LEU A 23 39.03 -14.68 -28.00
N THR A 24 40.08 -14.46 -28.79
CA THR A 24 40.70 -13.19 -29.12
C THR A 24 39.68 -12.33 -29.88
N ALA A 25 39.44 -11.10 -29.42
CA ALA A 25 38.77 -10.07 -30.23
C ALA A 25 39.37 -8.68 -29.95
N CYS A 26 39.44 -7.91 -31.02
CA CYS A 26 40.21 -6.70 -31.29
C CYS A 26 40.16 -5.57 -30.23
N VAL A 27 41.33 -5.02 -29.92
CA VAL A 27 41.49 -3.68 -29.35
C VAL A 27 41.56 -2.67 -30.50
N GLN A 28 40.53 -1.83 -30.64
CA GLN A 28 40.64 -0.47 -31.19
C GLN A 28 39.29 0.23 -31.12
N GLY A 29 39.23 1.38 -30.46
CA GLY A 29 38.05 2.26 -30.55
C GLY A 29 37.94 3.29 -29.43
N LYS A 30 38.62 4.43 -29.63
CA LYS A 30 38.28 5.79 -29.20
C LYS A 30 37.50 6.00 -27.89
N SER A 31 38.16 6.68 -26.94
CA SER A 31 37.51 7.66 -26.05
C SER A 31 36.79 8.72 -26.87
N GLU A 32 35.49 8.91 -26.65
CA GLU A 32 34.77 10.15 -26.95
C GLU A 32 33.50 10.19 -26.07
N THR A 33 33.63 10.93 -24.97
CA THR A 33 32.64 11.81 -24.32
C THR A 33 31.16 11.42 -24.40
N THR A 34 30.66 10.74 -23.37
CA THR A 34 29.22 10.64 -23.09
C THR A 34 28.71 11.94 -22.48
N THR A 35 28.20 12.84 -23.33
CA THR A 35 27.33 13.94 -22.92
C THR A 35 26.05 13.36 -22.32
N THR A 36 25.88 13.52 -21.01
CA THR A 36 24.67 13.07 -20.30
C THR A 36 23.51 13.97 -20.69
N LEU A 37 22.69 13.54 -21.65
CA LEU A 37 21.40 14.14 -21.93
C LEU A 37 20.50 13.91 -20.72
N THR A 38 20.12 14.99 -20.06
CA THR A 38 19.14 14.99 -18.98
C THR A 38 17.80 14.52 -19.54
N GLN A 39 17.43 13.27 -19.30
CA GLN A 39 16.10 12.75 -19.61
C GLN A 39 15.09 13.40 -18.65
N ALA A 40 14.30 14.33 -19.17
CA ALA A 40 13.05 14.73 -18.55
C ALA A 40 12.17 13.48 -18.40
N GLN A 41 11.89 13.09 -17.16
CA GLN A 41 11.00 11.98 -16.87
C GLN A 41 9.56 12.40 -17.18
N VAL A 42 9.01 11.86 -18.26
CA VAL A 42 7.57 11.80 -18.49
C VAL A 42 7.03 10.73 -17.55
N GLU A 43 6.49 11.14 -16.41
CA GLU A 43 5.80 10.22 -15.49
C GLU A 43 4.37 9.95 -15.99
N THR A 44 4.23 9.03 -16.94
CA THR A 44 3.00 8.23 -17.06
C THR A 44 3.22 6.91 -16.34
N PHE A 45 2.94 6.89 -15.03
CA PHE A 45 2.88 5.64 -14.27
C PHE A 45 1.42 5.28 -13.97
N ILE A 46 0.92 4.23 -14.64
CA ILE A 46 -0.38 3.61 -14.38
C ILE A 46 -0.13 2.39 -13.50
N GLY A 47 0.02 2.63 -12.20
CA GLY A 47 0.17 1.60 -11.17
C GLY A 47 0.14 2.24 -9.78
N PRO A 48 -0.27 1.53 -8.72
CA PRO A 48 -0.15 2.07 -7.38
C PRO A 48 1.33 2.31 -7.08
N SER A 49 1.69 3.54 -6.71
CA SER A 49 2.94 3.78 -5.98
C SER A 49 3.04 2.76 -4.84
N GLU A 50 4.21 2.16 -4.61
CA GLU A 50 4.43 1.27 -3.47
C GLU A 50 4.10 1.94 -2.13
N ARG A 51 4.13 3.28 -2.10
CA ARG A 51 3.84 4.09 -0.93
C ARG A 51 2.54 4.90 -1.08
N PRO A 52 1.76 5.06 0.00
CA PRO A 52 0.59 5.94 0.02
C PRO A 52 0.95 7.38 -0.37
N ASN A 53 0.09 8.04 -1.16
CA ASN A 53 0.26 9.44 -1.58
C ASN A 53 -0.44 10.45 -0.66
N MET A 54 -1.29 9.98 0.27
CA MET A 54 -1.82 10.79 1.36
C MET A 54 -1.31 10.23 2.69
N ILE A 55 -0.62 11.06 3.48
CA ILE A 55 -0.08 10.69 4.78
C ILE A 55 -0.78 11.52 5.86
N LEU A 56 -1.38 10.85 6.84
CA LEU A 56 -2.10 11.47 7.95
C LEU A 56 -1.27 11.37 9.23
N ASN A 57 -1.07 12.50 9.91
CA ASN A 57 -0.41 12.53 11.21
C ASN A 57 -1.33 11.99 12.30
N VAL A 58 -0.80 11.08 13.13
CA VAL A 58 -1.53 10.51 14.25
C VAL A 58 -1.37 11.42 15.47
N LYS A 59 -2.49 11.93 15.96
CA LYS A 59 -2.59 12.60 17.26
C LYS A 59 -2.75 11.52 18.32
N ARG A 60 -1.67 11.24 19.04
CA ARG A 60 -1.65 10.29 20.14
C ARG A 60 -2.33 10.89 21.37
N GLU A 61 -3.20 10.09 21.98
CA GLU A 61 -3.81 10.38 23.29
C GLU A 61 -3.16 9.51 24.37
N ALA A 62 -2.95 8.21 24.11
CA ALA A 62 -2.26 7.29 25.03
C ALA A 62 -1.58 6.12 24.30
N GLY A 63 -0.71 5.41 25.03
CA GLY A 63 -0.03 4.21 24.56
C GLY A 63 1.05 4.46 23.50
N VAL A 64 1.39 3.40 22.76
CA VAL A 64 2.37 3.46 21.67
C VAL A 64 1.62 3.49 20.34
N CYS A 65 1.72 4.60 19.62
CA CYS A 65 1.04 4.81 18.34
C CYS A 65 2.03 4.93 17.17
N PRO A 66 1.62 4.54 15.96
CA PRO A 66 2.35 4.95 14.77
C PRO A 66 2.34 6.48 14.67
N GLN A 67 3.38 7.08 14.10
CA GLN A 67 3.46 8.53 13.90
C GLN A 67 2.52 8.99 12.77
N THR A 68 2.38 8.15 11.75
CA THR A 68 1.57 8.43 10.56
C THR A 68 0.82 7.19 10.10
N VAL A 69 -0.22 7.40 9.30
CA VAL A 69 -0.92 6.37 8.53
C VAL A 69 -1.14 6.85 7.12
N GLY A 70 -1.08 5.93 6.16
CA GLY A 70 -1.20 6.26 4.74
C GLY A 70 -2.56 5.90 4.15
N ILE A 71 -2.94 6.63 3.11
CA ILE A 71 -4.05 6.31 2.21
C ILE A 71 -3.54 6.49 0.78
N TRP A 72 -3.76 5.50 -0.08
CA TRP A 72 -3.63 5.70 -1.53
C TRP A 72 -4.93 6.31 -2.04
N THR A 73 -4.84 7.47 -2.66
CA THR A 73 -5.98 8.15 -3.29
C THR A 73 -5.76 8.27 -4.78
N PHE A 74 -6.79 7.96 -5.56
CA PHE A 74 -6.81 8.13 -7.02
C PHE A 74 -8.04 8.95 -7.39
N LEU A 75 -7.92 9.72 -8.47
CA LEU A 75 -8.99 10.56 -8.98
C LEU A 75 -9.08 10.36 -10.49
N LEU A 76 -10.28 10.05 -10.97
CA LEU A 76 -10.61 9.96 -12.38
C LEU A 76 -11.64 11.06 -12.70
N PRO A 77 -11.23 12.16 -13.37
CA PRO A 77 -12.14 13.25 -13.68
C PRO A 77 -13.08 12.90 -14.84
N PHE A 78 -14.27 13.50 -14.85
CA PHE A 78 -15.21 13.48 -15.96
C PHE A 78 -15.96 14.82 -16.02
N GLU A 79 -16.77 15.06 -17.06
CA GLU A 79 -17.53 16.31 -17.19
C GLU A 79 -18.53 16.47 -16.02
N GLY A 80 -18.39 17.54 -15.24
CA GLY A 80 -19.25 17.82 -14.08
C GLY A 80 -18.89 17.07 -12.79
N GLY A 81 -17.73 16.39 -12.72
CA GLY A 81 -17.34 15.72 -11.48
C GLY A 81 -16.06 14.87 -11.55
N ALA A 82 -15.91 14.01 -10.55
CA ALA A 82 -14.83 13.03 -10.50
C ALA A 82 -15.24 11.78 -9.73
N GLU A 83 -14.65 10.65 -10.11
CA GLU A 83 -14.63 9.46 -9.28
C GLU A 83 -13.34 9.43 -8.45
N HIS A 84 -13.49 9.21 -7.15
CA HIS A 84 -12.42 9.08 -6.18
C HIS A 84 -12.29 7.62 -5.75
N THR A 85 -11.06 7.15 -5.67
CA THR A 85 -10.73 5.87 -5.02
C THR A 85 -9.87 6.13 -3.80
N ALA A 86 -10.14 5.45 -2.69
CA ALA A 86 -9.27 5.45 -1.52
C ALA A 86 -8.97 4.04 -1.03
N VAL A 87 -7.70 3.79 -0.70
CA VAL A 87 -7.22 2.55 -0.10
C VAL A 87 -6.46 2.89 1.17
N ALA A 88 -6.98 2.51 2.34
CA ALA A 88 -6.31 2.80 3.62
C ALA A 88 -5.17 1.80 3.88
N ASP A 89 -4.02 2.25 4.37
CA ASP A 89 -2.86 1.41 4.71
C ASP A 89 -3.03 0.69 6.07
N ILE A 90 -4.16 0.00 6.23
CA ILE A 90 -4.43 -0.96 7.30
C ILE A 90 -4.74 -2.31 6.67
N ARG A 91 -4.29 -3.41 7.29
CA ARG A 91 -4.39 -4.77 6.73
C ARG A 91 -5.36 -5.62 7.53
N ASN A 92 -5.87 -6.68 6.89
CA ASN A 92 -6.85 -7.60 7.46
C ASN A 92 -8.12 -6.86 7.91
N ALA A 93 -8.51 -5.86 7.12
CA ALA A 93 -9.67 -5.04 7.41
C ALA A 93 -10.97 -5.77 7.06
N LYS A 94 -12.02 -5.50 7.82
CA LYS A 94 -13.39 -5.89 7.50
C LYS A 94 -14.31 -4.69 7.60
N LEU A 95 -15.34 -4.68 6.76
CA LEU A 95 -16.38 -3.66 6.82
C LEU A 95 -17.18 -3.86 8.12
N LEU A 96 -17.29 -2.80 8.92
CA LEU A 96 -18.03 -2.79 10.18
C LEU A 96 -19.43 -2.16 10.00
N ALA A 97 -19.50 -1.07 9.23
CA ALA A 97 -20.76 -0.37 8.95
C ALA A 97 -20.68 0.35 7.60
N SER A 98 -21.83 0.53 6.95
CA SER A 98 -21.96 1.33 5.72
C SER A 98 -23.35 1.94 5.61
N GLY A 99 -23.41 3.11 4.98
CA GLY A 99 -24.63 3.76 4.50
C GLY A 99 -24.33 4.52 3.19
N GLU A 100 -25.27 5.33 2.72
CA GLU A 100 -25.13 6.01 1.42
C GLU A 100 -23.92 6.98 1.35
N LYS A 101 -23.63 7.66 2.45
CA LYS A 101 -22.58 8.69 2.56
C LYS A 101 -21.48 8.38 3.58
N PHE A 102 -21.45 7.18 4.13
CA PHE A 102 -20.38 6.80 5.05
C PHE A 102 -20.09 5.32 5.00
N LEU A 103 -18.87 4.96 5.39
CA LEU A 103 -18.51 3.60 5.73
C LEU A 103 -17.46 3.56 6.83
N GLU A 104 -17.35 2.43 7.51
CA GLU A 104 -16.33 2.19 8.52
C GLU A 104 -15.78 0.78 8.37
N TYR A 105 -14.45 0.66 8.33
CA TYR A 105 -13.73 -0.60 8.39
C TYR A 105 -13.01 -0.72 9.72
N GLU A 106 -12.92 -1.92 10.26
CA GLU A 106 -12.02 -2.23 11.39
C GLU A 106 -10.88 -3.16 10.95
N ALA A 107 -9.70 -2.95 11.51
CA ALA A 107 -8.52 -3.79 11.32
C ALA A 107 -7.77 -3.98 12.65
N PRO A 108 -7.17 -5.15 12.91
CA PRO A 108 -6.31 -5.32 14.07
C PRO A 108 -5.04 -4.47 13.95
N LEU A 109 -4.57 -3.91 15.07
CA LEU A 109 -3.28 -3.23 15.13
C LEU A 109 -2.13 -4.24 15.16
N ARG A 110 -0.97 -3.81 14.66
CA ARG A 110 0.28 -4.54 14.89
C ARG A 110 0.54 -4.63 16.39
N GLN A 111 1.18 -5.72 16.83
CA GLN A 111 1.45 -5.95 18.25
C GLN A 111 2.16 -4.77 18.93
N SER A 112 3.08 -4.10 18.23
CA SER A 112 3.80 -2.92 18.72
C SER A 112 2.91 -1.69 18.97
N TYR A 113 1.68 -1.67 18.44
CA TYR A 113 0.74 -0.56 18.52
C TYR A 113 -0.58 -0.96 19.20
N VAL A 114 -0.69 -2.16 19.78
CA VAL A 114 -1.96 -2.66 20.35
C VAL A 114 -2.49 -1.79 21.49
N SER A 115 -1.61 -1.04 22.17
CA SER A 115 -1.97 -0.09 23.23
C SER A 115 -2.33 1.30 22.72
N CYS A 116 -2.26 1.56 21.41
CA CYS A 116 -2.49 2.89 20.85
C CYS A 116 -3.93 3.38 21.12
N VAL A 117 -4.02 4.58 21.67
CA VAL A 117 -5.23 5.40 21.68
C VAL A 117 -4.92 6.72 21.00
N GLY A 118 -5.68 7.06 19.96
CA GLY A 118 -5.47 8.30 19.22
C GLY A 118 -6.27 8.36 17.92
N SER A 119 -6.00 9.38 17.11
CA SER A 119 -6.73 9.61 15.87
C SER A 119 -5.89 10.25 14.77
N ALA A 120 -6.31 10.07 13.52
CA ALA A 120 -5.77 10.76 12.36
C ALA A 120 -6.93 11.23 11.45
N LYS A 121 -6.80 12.39 10.80
CA LYS A 121 -7.84 12.94 9.92
C LYS A 121 -7.20 13.60 8.70
N SER A 122 -7.82 13.48 7.54
CA SER A 122 -7.39 14.19 6.33
C SER A 122 -7.79 15.66 6.40
N GLU A 123 -6.90 16.54 5.95
CA GLU A 123 -7.18 17.98 5.88
C GLU A 123 -7.90 18.38 4.60
N ARG A 124 -7.57 17.71 3.49
CA ARG A 124 -8.20 17.88 2.17
C ARG A 124 -8.14 16.57 1.38
N PRO A 125 -9.29 16.04 0.90
CA PRO A 125 -10.65 16.34 1.37
C PRO A 125 -10.83 15.89 2.83
N ARG A 126 -11.68 16.57 3.62
CA ARG A 126 -11.94 16.25 5.05
C ARG A 126 -12.93 15.09 5.25
N VAL A 127 -12.73 14.02 4.51
CA VAL A 127 -13.68 12.88 4.48
C VAL A 127 -13.08 11.61 5.07
N TYR A 128 -11.76 11.55 5.29
CA TYR A 128 -11.08 10.38 5.81
C TYR A 128 -10.69 10.58 7.27
N SER A 129 -10.95 9.57 8.09
CA SER A 129 -10.45 9.53 9.46
C SER A 129 -10.06 8.13 9.89
N LEU A 130 -9.10 8.06 10.81
CA LEU A 130 -8.74 6.85 11.51
C LEU A 130 -8.84 7.07 13.02
N GLN A 131 -9.38 6.08 13.72
CA GLN A 131 -9.39 6.01 15.17
C GLN A 131 -8.63 4.77 15.62
N PHE A 132 -7.81 4.91 16.66
CA PHE A 132 -7.06 3.81 17.26
C PHE A 132 -7.58 3.61 18.67
N ARG A 133 -8.08 2.40 18.95
CA ARG A 133 -8.56 2.02 20.29
C ARG A 133 -8.74 0.50 20.37
N ASN A 134 -8.64 -0.06 21.57
CA ASN A 134 -8.94 -1.46 21.85
C ASN A 134 -8.18 -2.45 20.93
N GLY A 135 -6.90 -2.15 20.64
CA GLY A 135 -6.08 -2.98 19.76
C GLY A 135 -6.48 -2.97 18.29
N LYS A 136 -7.32 -2.02 17.85
CA LYS A 136 -7.82 -1.92 16.48
C LYS A 136 -7.66 -0.51 15.90
N ALA A 137 -7.55 -0.45 14.58
CA ALA A 137 -7.71 0.76 13.78
C ALA A 137 -9.09 0.73 13.11
N TYR A 138 -9.80 1.86 13.17
CA TYR A 138 -11.09 2.06 12.52
C TYR A 138 -10.92 3.12 11.45
N PHE A 139 -11.00 2.74 10.18
CA PHE A 139 -10.96 3.67 9.06
C PHE A 139 -12.37 4.05 8.65
N ARG A 140 -12.67 5.34 8.63
CA ARG A 140 -13.97 5.89 8.25
C ARG A 140 -13.85 6.83 7.07
N LEU A 141 -14.72 6.62 6.08
CA LEU A 141 -15.07 7.61 5.06
C LEU A 141 -16.39 8.25 5.48
N ASP A 142 -16.45 9.58 5.52
CA ASP A 142 -17.67 10.34 5.81
C ASP A 142 -17.84 11.49 4.80
N LEU A 143 -18.77 11.31 3.87
CA LEU A 143 -19.08 12.24 2.79
C LEU A 143 -20.12 13.29 3.20
N ASN A 144 -20.66 13.24 4.42
CA ASN A 144 -21.60 14.27 4.88
C ASN A 144 -20.95 15.65 5.01
N GLN A 145 -19.62 15.71 5.07
CA GLN A 145 -18.87 16.97 5.07
C GLN A 145 -18.45 17.44 3.67
N ALA A 146 -18.82 16.72 2.61
CA ALA A 146 -18.53 17.14 1.25
C ALA A 146 -19.48 18.25 0.80
N THR A 147 -18.98 19.21 0.03
CA THR A 147 -19.75 20.33 -0.51
C THR A 147 -20.48 19.98 -1.81
N LEU A 148 -20.08 18.89 -2.47
CA LEU A 148 -20.66 18.40 -3.72
C LEU A 148 -21.68 17.28 -3.46
N ASN A 149 -22.50 16.96 -4.47
CA ASN A 149 -23.31 15.76 -4.41
C ASN A 149 -22.40 14.53 -4.47
N THR A 150 -22.46 13.70 -3.44
CA THR A 150 -21.52 12.60 -3.24
C THR A 150 -22.23 11.28 -2.98
N THR A 151 -21.67 10.21 -3.51
CA THR A 151 -22.23 8.85 -3.36
C THR A 151 -21.12 7.82 -3.37
N ILE A 152 -21.18 6.84 -2.46
CA ILE A 152 -20.29 5.69 -2.47
C ILE A 152 -20.75 4.74 -3.58
N THR A 153 -19.86 4.48 -4.55
CA THR A 153 -20.15 3.60 -5.70
C THR A 153 -19.60 2.19 -5.53
N TYR A 154 -18.61 2.02 -4.64
CA TYR A 154 -18.07 0.72 -4.30
C TYR A 154 -17.50 0.70 -2.88
N GLN A 155 -17.73 -0.40 -2.18
CA GLN A 155 -17.09 -0.71 -0.90
C GLN A 155 -16.64 -2.17 -0.88
N GLY A 156 -15.39 -2.41 -0.52
CA GLY A 156 -14.84 -3.75 -0.38
C GLY A 156 -13.43 -3.73 0.17
N THR A 157 -12.69 -4.81 -0.08
CA THR A 157 -11.27 -4.90 0.28
C THR A 157 -10.42 -5.25 -0.93
N GLY A 158 -9.34 -4.51 -1.15
CA GLY A 158 -8.33 -4.80 -2.16
C GLY A 158 -7.01 -5.16 -1.48
N GLY A 159 -6.46 -6.34 -1.73
CA GLY A 159 -5.22 -6.80 -1.06
C GLY A 159 -5.32 -6.82 0.48
N PHE A 160 -6.50 -7.17 1.02
CA PHE A 160 -6.84 -7.17 2.46
C PHE A 160 -6.86 -5.79 3.13
N ARG A 161 -7.01 -4.73 2.33
CA ARG A 161 -7.09 -3.34 2.79
C ARG A 161 -8.45 -2.75 2.46
N PRO A 162 -8.98 -1.80 3.24
CA PRO A 162 -10.18 -1.05 2.85
C PRO A 162 -10.01 -0.47 1.46
N TYR A 163 -10.95 -0.72 0.56
CA TYR A 163 -10.98 -0.17 -0.80
C TYR A 163 -12.36 0.42 -1.04
N VAL A 164 -12.41 1.72 -1.31
CA VAL A 164 -13.66 2.45 -1.53
C VAL A 164 -13.58 3.29 -2.79
N ARG A 165 -14.67 3.33 -3.55
CA ARG A 165 -14.89 4.30 -4.63
C ARG A 165 -16.11 5.14 -4.31
N TRP A 166 -16.02 6.43 -4.62
CA TRP A 166 -17.11 7.37 -4.45
C TRP A 166 -17.03 8.45 -5.52
N ILE A 167 -18.17 9.00 -5.89
CA ILE A 167 -18.28 10.08 -6.88
C ILE A 167 -18.53 11.40 -6.14
N ALA A 168 -17.97 12.49 -6.67
CA ALA A 168 -18.39 13.86 -6.40
C ALA A 168 -18.83 14.50 -7.72
N ALA A 169 -20.06 15.00 -7.78
CA ALA A 169 -20.62 15.67 -8.96
C ALA A 169 -21.30 16.99 -8.58
N GLU A 170 -21.35 17.90 -9.54
CA GLU A 170 -22.03 19.22 -9.47
C GLU A 170 -23.56 19.10 -9.40
#